data_AF-A0A7V4WF55-F1
#
_entry.id   AF-A0A7V4WF55-F1
#
_cell.length_a   1.000
_cell.length_b   1.000
_cell.length_c   1.000
_cell.angle_alpha   90.00
_cell.angle_beta   90.00
_cell.angle_gamma   90.00
#
_symmetry.space_group_name_H-M   'P 1'
#
loop_
_entity.id
_entity.type
_entity.pdbx_description
1 polymer ?
#
loop_
_entity_poly.entity_id
_entity_poly.type
_entity_poly.pdbx_seq_one_letter_code
_entity_poly.pdbx_strand_id
1 'polypeptide(L)' 'MSYKLIDHTADLGINVFGADLKDLFASAACAMFDLITDTDRLEGSREHVLKVAGDDWPDLMVNWLREILY' A
#
# COMPACT_ATOMS: atom_id res chain seq x y z
N MET A 1 2.57 -9.18 8.04
CA MET A 1 3.10 -8.82 6.70
C MET A 1 4.55 -8.40 6.85
N SER A 2 5.45 -8.74 5.93
CA SER A 2 6.86 -8.34 6.00
C SER A 2 7.19 -7.34 4.88
N TYR A 3 7.30 -6.06 5.23
CA TYR A 3 7.97 -5.06 4.39
C TYR A 3 9.30 -4.67 5.04
N LYS A 4 10.19 -4.07 4.26
CA LYS A 4 11.46 -3.53 4.77
C LYS A 4 11.47 -2.02 4.57
N LEU A 5 11.82 -1.30 5.62
CA LEU A 5 12.15 0.12 5.50
C LEU A 5 13.45 0.26 4.71
N ILE A 6 13.48 1.24 3.82
CA ILE A 6 14.70 1.69 3.15
C ILE A 6 14.96 3.14 3.53
N ASP A 7 16.24 3.43 3.73
CA ASP A 7 16.68 4.75 4.15
C ASP A 7 16.52 5.73 2.96
N HIS A 8 15.72 6.77 3.17
CA HIS A 8 15.53 7.83 2.20
C HIS A 8 15.65 9.17 2.93
N THR A 9 16.38 10.11 2.33
CA THR A 9 16.98 11.25 3.03
C THR A 9 15.98 12.26 3.60
N ALA A 10 14.72 12.24 3.16
CA ALA A 10 13.65 13.10 3.67
C ALA A 10 12.27 12.40 3.76
N ASP A 11 12.15 11.18 3.24
CA ASP A 11 10.90 10.43 3.19
C ASP A 11 11.13 9.04 3.77
N LEU A 12 10.05 8.27 3.87
CA LEU A 12 10.14 6.87 4.20
C LEU A 12 9.98 6.05 2.93
N GLY A 13 10.96 5.21 2.62
CA GLY A 13 10.81 4.22 1.56
C GLY A 13 10.44 2.86 2.13
N ILE A 14 9.64 2.10 1.38
CA ILE A 14 9.31 0.71 1.71
C ILE A 14 9.61 -0.23 0.54
N ASN A 15 10.19 -1.37 0.87
CA ASN A 15 10.28 -2.53 0.01
C ASN A 15 9.22 -3.55 0.43
N VAL A 16 8.27 -3.78 -0.47
CA VAL A 16 7.14 -4.69 -0.27
C VAL A 16 7.28 -5.91 -1.18
N PHE A 17 6.74 -7.03 -0.74
CA PHE A 17 6.85 -8.32 -1.43
C PHE A 17 5.47 -8.94 -1.52
N GLY A 18 5.22 -9.71 -2.57
CA GLY A 18 3.99 -10.48 -2.75
C GLY A 18 4.25 -11.71 -3.60
N ALA A 19 3.43 -12.75 -3.42
CA ALA A 19 3.52 -13.99 -4.19
C ALA A 19 3.12 -13.78 -5.67
N ASP A 20 2.26 -12.81 -5.94
CA ASP A 20 1.86 -12.36 -7.26
C ASP A 20 1.59 -10.84 -7.27
N LEU A 21 1.16 -10.29 -8.41
CA LEU A 21 0.87 -8.86 -8.54
C LEU A 21 -0.27 -8.39 -7.62
N LYS A 22 -1.31 -9.21 -7.40
CA LYS A 22 -2.43 -8.82 -6.54
C LYS A 22 -1.98 -8.74 -5.09
N ASP A 23 -1.23 -9.74 -4.64
CA ASP A 23 -0.66 -9.79 -3.30
C ASP A 23 0.35 -8.67 -3.06
N LEU A 24 1.13 -8.31 -4.09
CA LEU A 24 2.07 -7.18 -4.02
C LEU A 24 1.35 -5.84 -3.78
N PHE A 25 0.26 -5.59 -4.51
CA PHE A 25 -0.55 -4.37 -4.36
C PHE A 25 -1.28 -4.30 -3.02
N ALA A 26 -1.81 -5.44 -2.55
CA ALA A 26 -2.41 -5.54 -1.22
C ALA A 26 -1.37 -5.29 -0.12
N SER A 27 -0.19 -5.91 -0.24
CA SER A 27 0.91 -5.74 0.71
C SER A 27 1.41 -4.31 0.77
N ALA A 28 1.46 -3.61 -0.38
CA ALA A 28 1.80 -2.19 -0.43
C ALA A 28 0.81 -1.30 0.35
N ALA A 29 -0.49 -1.53 0.16
CA ALA A 29 -1.54 -0.80 0.87
C ALA A 29 -1.48 -1.06 2.39
N CYS A 30 -1.31 -2.33 2.79
CA CYS A 30 -1.15 -2.68 4.19
C CYS A 30 0.08 -2.02 4.82
N ALA A 31 1.23 -2.07 4.15
CA ALA A 31 2.47 -1.44 4.64
C ALA A 31 2.33 0.07 4.79
N MET A 32 1.64 0.75 3.86
CA MET A 32 1.37 2.19 3.98
C MET A 32 0.57 2.52 5.24
N PHE A 33 -0.50 1.77 5.55
CA PHE A 33 -1.31 2.05 6.74
C PHE A 33 -0.64 1.63 8.05
N ASP A 34 0.14 0.56 8.07
CA ASP A 34 0.95 0.15 9.22
C ASP A 34 1.94 1.25 9.63
N LEU A 35 2.41 2.06 8.66
CA LEU A 35 3.27 3.22 8.90
C LEU A 35 2.51 4.47 9.38
N ILE A 36 1.21 4.55 9.08
CA ILE A 36 0.35 5.68 9.48
C ILE A 36 -0.23 5.46 10.87
N THR A 37 -0.62 4.22 11.20
CA THR A 37 -1.31 3.91 12.45
C THR A 37 -1.20 2.43 12.84
N ASP A 38 -1.57 2.11 14.08
CA ASP A 38 -1.66 0.75 14.58
C ASP A 38 -2.87 0.02 13.96
N THR A 39 -2.61 -0.72 12.88
CA THR A 39 -3.67 -1.40 12.12
C THR A 39 -4.32 -2.57 12.87
N ASP A 40 -3.67 -3.13 13.90
CA ASP A 40 -4.21 -4.24 14.69
C ASP A 40 -5.44 -3.83 15.51
N ARG A 41 -5.66 -2.52 15.67
CA ARG A 41 -6.83 -1.95 16.36
C ARG A 41 -8.00 -1.65 15.43
N LEU A 42 -7.85 -1.83 14.12
CA LEU A 42 -8.88 -1.50 13.14
C LEU A 42 -9.87 -2.66 13.00
N GLU A 43 -11.16 -2.37 13.17
CA GLU A 43 -12.24 -3.39 13.11
C GLU A 43 -12.77 -3.66 11.70
N GLY A 44 -12.45 -2.81 10.71
CA GLY A 44 -12.88 -3.02 9.32
C GLY A 44 -14.40 -2.93 9.09
N SER A 45 -15.07 -1.96 9.69
CA SER A 45 -16.55 -1.85 9.68
C SER A 45 -17.18 -1.39 8.36
N ARG A 46 -16.37 -1.03 7.35
CA ARG A 46 -16.81 -0.53 6.05
C ARG A 46 -15.96 -1.11 4.93
N GLU A 47 -16.62 -1.38 3.80
CA GLU A 47 -15.96 -1.82 2.57
C GLU A 47 -16.18 -0.76 1.49
N HIS A 48 -15.13 -0.48 0.72
CA HIS A 48 -15.15 0.46 -0.38
C HIS A 48 -14.59 -0.21 -1.64
N VAL A 49 -15.30 -0.07 -2.75
CA VAL A 49 -14.83 -0.57 -4.05
C VAL A 49 -14.12 0.58 -4.77
N LEU A 50 -12.83 0.41 -4.99
CA LEU A 50 -12.00 1.34 -5.74
C LEU A 50 -11.80 0.83 -7.17
N LYS A 51 -11.80 1.76 -8.13
CA LYS A 51 -11.45 1.49 -9.53
C LYS A 51 -10.35 2.46 -9.93
N VAL A 52 -9.19 1.90 -10.25
CA VAL A 52 -7.99 2.67 -10.55
C VAL A 52 -7.42 2.18 -11.88
N ALA A 53 -6.89 3.10 -12.67
CA ALA A 53 -6.15 2.81 -13.88
C ALA A 53 -4.75 3.42 -13.79
N GLY A 54 -3.83 2.89 -14.58
CA GLY A 54 -2.50 3.43 -14.76
C GLY A 54 -1.96 3.02 -16.13
N ASP A 55 -1.01 3.78 -16.64
CA ASP A 55 -0.42 3.53 -17.96
C ASP A 55 0.46 2.26 -17.97
N ASP A 56 1.01 1.89 -16.81
CA ASP A 56 1.76 0.67 -16.55
C ASP A 56 1.63 0.21 -15.08
N TRP A 57 2.40 -0.82 -14.67
CA TRP A 57 2.32 -1.34 -13.31
C TRP A 57 2.82 -0.37 -12.23
N PRO A 58 3.99 0.30 -12.39
CA PRO A 58 4.41 1.35 -11.47
C PRO A 58 3.39 2.49 -11.33
N ASP A 59 2.86 3.01 -12.43
CA ASP A 59 1.87 4.08 -12.40
C ASP A 59 0.56 3.64 -11.73
N LEU A 60 0.11 2.41 -12.04
CA LEU A 60 -1.05 1.83 -11.36
C LEU A 60 -0.83 1.71 -9.84
N MET A 61 0.38 1.36 -9.38
CA MET A 61 0.70 1.31 -7.95
C MET A 61 0.63 2.69 -7.30
N VAL A 62 1.18 3.71 -7.96
CA VAL A 62 1.11 5.10 -7.48
C VAL A 62 -0.34 5.55 -7.37
N ASN A 63 -1.15 5.32 -8.40
CA ASN A 63 -2.58 5.68 -8.38
C ASN A 63 -3.34 4.86 -7.34
N TRP A 64 -3.04 3.57 -7.19
CA TRP A 64 -3.66 2.69 -6.19
C TRP A 64 -3.47 3.20 -4.77
N LEU A 65 -2.21 3.46 -4.37
CA LEU A 65 -1.90 3.96 -3.03
C LEU A 65 -2.46 5.37 -2.80
N ARG A 66 -2.47 6.22 -3.84
CA ARG A 66 -3.09 7.54 -3.78
C ARG A 66 -4.58 7.44 -3.47
N GLU A 67 -5.32 6.64 -4.23
CA GLU A 67 -6.79 6.51 -4.06
C GLU A 67 -7.16 5.87 -2.73
N ILE A 68 -6.32 5.00 -2.18
CA ILE A 68 -6.52 4.44 -0.83
C ILE A 68 -6.30 5.50 0.28
N LEU A 69 -5.40 6.45 0.04
CA LEU A 69 -5.06 7.49 1.02
C LEU A 69 -6.09 8.63 1.07
N TYR A 70 -6.88 8.83 0.01
CA TYR A 70 -7.93 9.85 -0.11
C TYR A 70 -9.26 9.42 0.50
#